data_AF-A0A523BE28-F1
#
_entry.id   AF-A0A523BE28-F1
#
_cell.length_a   1.000
_cell.length_b   1.000
_cell.length_c   1.000
_cell.angle_alpha   90.00
_cell.angle_beta   90.00
_cell.angle_gamma   90.00
#
_symmetry.space_group_name_H-M   'P 1'
#
loop_
_entity.id
_entity.type
_entity.pdbx_description
1 polymer ?
#
loop_
_entity_poly.entity_id
_entity_poly.type
_entity_poly.pdbx_seq_one_letter_code
_entity_poly.pdbx_strand_id
1 'polypeptide(L)'
;MTSHNLMRKKSNYSKGISAERIVKKRLEKKGWLVKQSKGSRGPYDLYALKGGRKFLIQVKSGKSSLSRKEKRRLRKAAREKGATAVFMKVKGRKISSKFV
;
A
#
# COMPACT_ATOMS: atom_id res chain seq x y z
N MET A 1 -24.55 -33.09 -15.11
CA MET A 1 -24.91 -31.70 -15.41
C MET A 1 -25.50 -31.16 -14.11
N THR A 2 -24.90 -30.26 -13.33
CA THR A 2 -24.30 -28.96 -13.69
C THR A 2 -23.36 -28.55 -12.54
N SER A 3 -22.04 -28.63 -12.75
CA SER A 3 -21.07 -28.10 -11.78
C SER A 3 -21.13 -26.57 -11.80
N HIS A 4 -21.84 -25.99 -10.82
CA HIS A 4 -21.85 -24.54 -10.65
C HIS A 4 -20.45 -24.04 -10.26
N ASN A 5 -19.89 -23.32 -11.20
CA ASN A 5 -18.57 -22.73 -11.24
C ASN A 5 -18.36 -21.82 -10.00
N LEU A 6 -17.52 -22.27 -9.07
CA LEU A 6 -16.97 -21.48 -7.96
C LEU A 6 -16.08 -20.35 -8.51
N MET A 7 -16.67 -19.36 -9.18
CA MET A 7 -16.01 -18.10 -9.45
C MET A 7 -15.77 -17.38 -8.12
N ARG A 8 -14.62 -17.66 -7.49
CA ARG A 8 -14.07 -16.90 -6.36
C ARG A 8 -14.01 -15.42 -6.75
N LYS A 9 -15.07 -14.67 -6.48
CA LYS A 9 -15.08 -13.21 -6.51
C LYS A 9 -14.11 -12.75 -5.43
N LYS A 10 -12.82 -12.61 -5.76
CA LYS A 10 -11.82 -12.06 -4.83
C LYS A 10 -12.34 -10.70 -4.35
N SER A 11 -12.75 -10.64 -3.09
CA SER A 11 -13.26 -9.44 -2.44
C SER A 11 -12.25 -8.29 -2.63
N ASN A 12 -12.76 -7.05 -2.70
CA ASN A 12 -11.92 -5.86 -2.71
C ASN A 12 -10.92 -5.86 -1.54
N TYR A 13 -11.31 -6.46 -0.42
CA TYR A 13 -10.45 -6.69 0.73
C TYR A 13 -9.25 -7.60 0.40
N SER A 14 -9.48 -8.77 -0.20
CA SER A 14 -8.42 -9.70 -0.62
C SER A 14 -7.49 -9.08 -1.67
N LYS A 15 -8.02 -8.22 -2.54
CA LYS A 15 -7.22 -7.44 -3.52
C LYS A 15 -6.33 -6.42 -2.82
N GLY A 16 -6.82 -5.74 -1.78
CA GLY A 16 -6.04 -4.84 -0.92
C GLY A 16 -4.86 -5.54 -0.28
N ILE A 17 -5.10 -6.64 0.43
CA ILE A 17 -4.05 -7.46 1.07
C ILE A 17 -3.01 -7.93 0.04
N SER A 18 -3.47 -8.40 -1.12
CA SER A 18 -2.57 -8.84 -2.18
C SER A 18 -1.67 -7.71 -2.70
N ALA A 19 -2.25 -6.52 -2.89
CA ALA A 19 -1.50 -5.34 -3.33
C ALA A 19 -0.46 -4.88 -2.30
N GLU A 20 -0.81 -4.85 -1.02
CA GLU A 20 0.13 -4.53 0.06
C GLU A 20 1.31 -5.51 0.10
N ARG A 21 1.02 -6.82 0.01
CA ARG A 21 2.06 -7.86 -0.03
C ARG A 21 2.98 -7.72 -1.23
N ILE A 22 2.44 -7.37 -2.41
CA ILE A 22 3.24 -7.13 -3.62
C ILE A 22 4.16 -5.93 -3.43
N VAL A 23 3.65 -4.81 -2.91
CA VAL A 23 4.44 -3.60 -2.66
C VAL A 23 5.52 -3.87 -1.62
N LYS A 24 5.17 -4.55 -0.51
CA LYS A 24 6.12 -4.97 0.52
C LYS A 24 7.27 -5.77 -0.08
N LYS A 25 6.98 -6.87 -0.78
CA LYS A 25 8.00 -7.71 -1.44
C LYS A 25 8.86 -6.92 -2.43
N ARG A 26 8.27 -5.99 -3.18
CA ARG A 26 9.01 -5.16 -4.14
C ARG A 26 10.01 -4.23 -3.45
N LEU A 27 9.61 -3.64 -2.32
CA LEU A 27 10.48 -2.77 -1.53
C LEU A 27 11.58 -3.57 -0.84
N GLU A 28 11.26 -4.72 -0.25
CA GLU A 28 12.24 -5.62 0.37
C GLU A 28 13.29 -6.07 -0.65
N LYS A 29 12.88 -6.48 -1.86
CA LYS A 29 13.81 -6.81 -2.97
C LYS A 29 14.70 -5.63 -3.39
N LYS A 30 14.32 -4.39 -3.07
CA LYS A 30 15.13 -3.18 -3.30
C LYS A 30 15.98 -2.79 -2.09
N GLY A 31 16.05 -3.63 -1.07
CA GLY A 31 16.83 -3.41 0.16
C GLY A 31 16.16 -2.49 1.18
N TRP A 32 14.82 -2.40 1.17
CA TRP A 32 14.09 -1.69 2.22
C TRP A 32 13.68 -2.66 3.33
N LEU A 33 13.81 -2.22 4.58
CA LEU A 33 13.18 -2.89 5.73
C LEU A 33 11.72 -2.41 5.80
N VAL A 34 10.75 -3.33 5.68
CA VAL A 34 9.33 -2.97 5.56
C VAL A 34 8.48 -3.60 6.67
N LYS A 35 7.71 -2.77 7.39
CA LYS A 35 6.71 -3.19 8.39
C LYS A 35 5.31 -2.81 7.93
N GLN A 36 4.35 -3.73 8.05
CA GLN A 36 2.92 -3.41 7.86
C GLN A 36 2.36 -2.69 9.08
N SER A 37 1.46 -1.72 8.87
CA SER A 37 0.70 -1.12 9.96
C SER A 37 -0.33 -2.12 10.47
N LYS A 38 -0.48 -2.24 11.81
CA LYS A 38 -1.43 -3.20 12.39
C LYS A 38 -2.86 -2.79 12.00
N GLY A 39 -3.52 -3.61 11.19
CA GLY A 39 -4.96 -3.53 10.89
C GLY A 39 -5.42 -2.42 9.94
N SER A 40 -4.52 -1.76 9.20
CA SER A 40 -4.84 -0.66 8.24
C SER A 40 -5.77 0.44 8.79
N ARG A 41 -5.85 0.61 10.12
CA ARG A 41 -6.64 1.68 10.78
C ARG A 41 -5.91 3.03 10.77
N GLY A 42 -4.62 2.99 10.46
CA GLY A 42 -3.75 4.16 10.38
C GLY A 42 -3.75 4.81 8.99
N PRO A 43 -3.09 5.96 8.85
CA PRO A 43 -3.06 6.71 7.60
C PRO A 43 -2.07 6.17 6.54
N TYR A 44 -1.48 5.01 6.78
CA TYR A 44 -0.56 4.29 5.90
C TYR A 44 -0.67 2.78 6.13
N ASP A 45 -0.35 1.99 5.10
CA ASP A 45 -0.36 0.53 5.15
C ASP A 45 1.04 -0.04 5.43
N LEU A 46 2.09 0.62 4.93
CA LEU A 46 3.48 0.19 5.09
C LEU A 46 4.36 1.31 5.63
N TYR A 47 5.30 0.95 6.51
CA TYR A 47 6.45 1.75 6.91
C TYR A 47 7.71 1.12 6.33
N ALA A 48 8.49 1.88 5.58
CA ALA A 48 9.73 1.39 4.95
C ALA A 48 10.94 2.23 5.37
N LEU A 49 12.07 1.57 5.66
CA LEU A 49 13.33 2.18 6.06
C LEU A 49 14.47 1.71 5.16
N LYS A 50 15.31 2.64 4.67
CA LYS A 50 16.55 2.33 3.94
C LYS A 50 17.55 3.48 4.05
N GLY A 51 18.75 3.22 4.59
CA GLY A 51 19.84 4.20 4.66
C GLY A 51 19.40 5.55 5.26
N GLY A 52 18.75 5.51 6.43
CA GLY A 52 18.21 6.71 7.10
C GLY A 52 16.89 7.26 6.52
N ARG A 53 16.49 6.87 5.30
CA ARG A 53 15.24 7.32 4.68
C ARG A 53 14.05 6.53 5.21
N LYS A 54 13.00 7.24 5.63
CA LYS A 54 11.75 6.67 6.15
C LYS A 54 10.59 7.00 5.23
N PHE A 55 9.83 6.00 4.79
CA PHE A 55 8.59 6.19 4.03
C PHE A 55 7.38 5.68 4.79
N LEU A 56 6.32 6.48 4.79
CA LEU A 56 4.95 6.03 5.09
C LEU A 56 4.20 5.89 3.79
N ILE A 57 3.73 4.67 3.51
CA ILE A 57 3.18 4.31 2.22
C ILE A 57 1.73 3.90 2.39
N GLN A 58 0.81 4.58 1.69
CA GLN A 58 -0.53 4.06 1.44
C GLN A 58 -0.55 3.32 0.10
N VAL A 59 -1.08 2.10 0.11
CA VAL A 59 -1.25 1.23 -1.05
C VAL A 59 -2.70 1.24 -1.51
N LYS A 60 -2.92 1.35 -2.83
CA LYS A 60 -4.22 1.09 -3.45
C LYS A 60 -4.08 0.13 -4.62
N SER A 61 -5.16 -0.58 -4.95
CA SER A 61 -5.21 -1.50 -6.10
C SER A 61 -6.17 -0.99 -7.19
N GLY A 62 -5.97 -1.46 -8.42
CA GLY A 62 -6.91 -1.26 -9.52
C GLY A 62 -7.06 0.21 -9.93
N LYS A 63 -8.30 0.72 -9.98
CA LYS A 63 -8.59 2.11 -10.36
C LYS A 63 -8.57 3.08 -9.16
N SER A 64 -8.53 2.59 -7.92
CA SER A 64 -8.60 3.41 -6.71
C SER A 64 -7.47 4.45 -6.59
N SER A 65 -7.78 5.57 -5.94
CA SER A 65 -6.87 6.69 -5.69
C SER A 65 -6.96 7.14 -4.24
N LEU A 66 -5.98 7.91 -3.79
CA LEU A 66 -6.05 8.62 -2.51
C LEU A 66 -6.99 9.82 -2.60
N SER A 67 -7.99 9.85 -1.73
CA SER A 67 -8.81 11.03 -1.46
C SER A 67 -7.97 12.17 -0.87
N ARG A 68 -8.49 13.40 -0.93
CA ARG A 68 -7.84 14.57 -0.29
C ARG A 68 -7.64 14.37 1.22
N LYS A 69 -8.63 13.76 1.89
CA LYS A 69 -8.58 13.46 3.33
C LYS A 69 -7.48 12.44 3.67
N GLU A 70 -7.36 11.36 2.90
CA GLU A 70 -6.30 10.38 3.10
C GLU A 70 -4.91 11.00 2.86
N LYS A 71 -4.72 11.78 1.79
CA LYS A 71 -3.46 12.51 1.55
C LYS A 71 -3.07 13.38 2.73
N ARG A 72 -4.02 14.17 3.26
CA ARG A 72 -3.77 15.05 4.42
C ARG A 72 -3.35 14.25 5.64
N ARG A 73 -4.03 13.14 5.94
CA ARG A 73 -3.70 12.28 7.09
C ARG A 73 -2.33 11.60 6.92
N LEU A 74 -2.02 11.12 5.72
CA LEU A 74 -0.73 10.50 5.42
C LEU A 74 0.42 11.51 5.56
N ARG A 75 0.27 12.72 5.00
CA ARG A 75 1.25 13.82 5.15
C ARG A 75 1.47 14.20 6.61
N LYS A 76 0.39 14.35 7.37
CA LYS A 76 0.47 14.69 8.79
C LYS A 76 1.27 13.64 9.56
N ALA A 77 0.94 12.36 9.38
CA ALA A 77 1.66 11.26 10.02
C ALA A 77 3.12 11.16 9.56
N ALA A 78 3.40 11.44 8.29
CA ALA A 78 4.75 11.42 7.75
C ALA A 78 5.61 12.52 8.38
N ARG A 79 5.07 13.74 8.48
CA ARG A 79 5.71 14.86 9.18
C ARG A 79 6.01 14.54 10.65
N GLU A 80 5.03 14.02 11.38
CA GLU A 80 5.19 13.65 12.80
C GLU A 80 6.27 12.58 13.02
N LYS A 81 6.51 11.72 12.03
CA LYS A 81 7.50 10.62 12.11
C LYS A 81 8.84 10.93 11.44
N GLY A 82 9.03 12.15 10.93
CA GLY A 82 10.20 12.51 10.13
C GLY A 82 10.37 11.60 8.90
N ALA A 83 9.26 11.29 8.23
CA ALA A 83 9.16 10.38 7.10
C ALA A 83 8.58 11.09 5.87
N THR A 84 8.74 10.48 4.70
CA THR A 84 8.11 10.94 3.45
C THR A 84 6.79 10.21 3.22
N ALA A 85 5.75 10.96 2.87
CA ALA A 85 4.45 10.43 2.48
C ALA A 85 4.50 9.92 1.02
N VAL A 86 4.19 8.63 0.83
CA VAL A 86 4.25 7.98 -0.48
C VAL A 86 2.93 7.29 -0.77
N PHE A 87 2.43 7.48 -1.99
CA PHE A 87 1.33 6.72 -2.55
C PHE A 87 1.87 5.67 -3.50
N MET A 88 1.49 4.40 -3.29
CA MET A 88 1.80 3.33 -4.24
C MET A 88 0.53 2.68 -4.77
N LYS A 89 0.49 2.45 -6.08
CA LYS A 89 -0.67 1.86 -6.75
C LYS A 89 -0.27 0.61 -7.53
N VAL A 90 -1.02 -0.47 -7.31
CA VAL A 90 -0.84 -1.75 -8.03
C VAL A 90 -1.94 -1.89 -9.07
N LYS A 91 -1.56 -1.96 -10.36
CA LYS A 91 -2.47 -2.20 -11.49
C LYS A 91 -1.90 -3.31 -12.37
N GLY A 92 -2.47 -4.52 -12.25
CA GLY A 92 -1.93 -5.71 -12.91
C GLY A 92 -0.51 -6.00 -12.41
N ARG A 93 0.46 -6.08 -13.34
CA ARG A 93 1.89 -6.26 -13.04
C ARG A 93 2.64 -4.96 -12.75
N LYS A 94 2.00 -3.80 -12.95
CA LYS A 94 2.64 -2.48 -12.80
C LYS A 94 2.43 -1.94 -11.39
N ILE A 95 3.50 -1.37 -10.83
CA ILE A 95 3.50 -0.64 -9.56
C ILE A 95 3.96 0.78 -9.84
N SER A 96 3.12 1.77 -9.55
CA SER A 96 3.50 3.19 -9.63
C SER A 96 3.63 3.80 -8.23
N SER A 97 4.52 4.78 -8.11
CA SER A 97 4.78 5.53 -6.88
C SER A 97 4.66 7.03 -7.12
N LYS A 98 4.08 7.75 -6.16
CA LYS A 98 3.99 9.21 -6.16
C LYS A 98 4.21 9.75 -4.75
N PHE A 99 5.08 10.74 -4.61
CA PHE A 99 5.15 11.54 -3.38
C PHE A 99 3.89 12.38 -3.25
N VAL A 100 3.29 12.37 -2.06
CA VAL A 100 2.00 13.02 -1.82
C VAL A 100 2.13 14.09 -0.79
#